data_AF-A0A2E0KFK0-F1
#
_entry.id   AF-A0A2E0KFK0-F1
#
_cell.length_a   1.000
_cell.length_b   1.000
_cell.length_c   1.000
_cell.angle_alpha   90.00
_cell.angle_beta   90.00
_cell.angle_gamma   90.00
#
_symmetry.space_group_name_H-M   'P 1'
#
loop_
_entity.id
_entity.type
_entity.pdbx_description
1 polymer ?
#
loop_
_entity_poly.entity_id
_entity_poly.type
_entity_poly.pdbx_seq_one_letter_code
_entity_poly.pdbx_strand_id
1 'polypeptide(L)' 'MITDQLLKQIQAVAVQSRRPICSQDIRRTWMATSQLTEQKAKACFHTLEMLGAGATSTDGSGTMLYRAVIAFD' A
#
# COMPACT_ATOMS: atom_id res chain seq x y z
N MET A 1 6.01 14.80 -0.53
CA MET A 1 4.98 14.78 -1.60
C MET A 1 4.70 13.33 -1.95
N ILE A 2 3.44 12.91 -2.03
CA ILE A 2 3.06 11.59 -2.56
C ILE A 2 3.14 11.72 -4.08
N THR A 3 3.95 10.88 -4.72
CA THR A 3 4.08 10.86 -6.18
C THR A 3 3.26 9.73 -6.77
N ASP A 4 2.79 9.90 -8.01
CA ASP A 4 2.08 8.85 -8.75
C ASP A 4 2.90 7.55 -8.84
N GLN A 5 4.22 7.70 -8.97
CA GLN A 5 5.17 6.59 -8.94
C GLN A 5 5.12 5.81 -7.62
N LEU A 6 4.99 6.51 -6.48
CA LEU A 6 4.90 5.89 -5.16
C LEU A 6 3.62 5.05 -5.04
N LEU A 7 2.49 5.59 -5.50
CA LEU A 7 1.20 4.89 -5.51
C LEU A 7 1.27 3.62 -6.37
N LYS A 8 1.84 3.73 -7.58
CA LYS A 8 2.02 2.58 -8.50
C LYS A 8 2.93 1.51 -7.91
N GLN A 9 4.02 1.88 -7.25
CA GLN A 9 4.90 0.90 -6.62
C GLN A 9 4.17 0.18 -5.46
N ILE A 10 3.39 0.88 -4.64
CA ILE A 10 2.63 0.28 -3.53
C ILE A 10 1.57 -0.67 -4.09
N GLN A 11 0.85 -0.24 -5.13
CA GLN A 11 -0.10 -1.06 -5.86
C GLN A 11 0.56 -2.36 -6.36
N ALA A 12 1.72 -2.25 -7.01
CA ALA A 12 2.43 -3.40 -7.55
C ALA A 12 2.82 -4.41 -6.47
N VAL A 13 3.32 -3.93 -5.32
CA VAL A 13 3.65 -4.82 -4.18
C VAL A 13 2.40 -5.51 -3.64
N ALA A 14 1.28 -4.80 -3.53
CA ALA A 14 0.02 -5.35 -3.04
C ALA A 14 -0.55 -6.42 -3.98
N VAL A 15 -0.52 -6.16 -5.30
CA VAL A 15 -0.95 -7.11 -6.33
C VAL A 15 -0.05 -8.36 -6.32
N GLN A 16 1.27 -8.18 -6.26
CA GLN A 16 2.23 -9.29 -6.22
C GLN A 16 2.08 -10.15 -4.96
N SER A 17 1.82 -9.51 -3.81
CA SER A 17 1.70 -10.21 -2.53
C SER A 17 0.41 -11.04 -2.44
N ARG A 18 -0.61 -10.74 -3.26
CA ARG A 18 -1.95 -11.39 -3.26
C ARG A 18 -2.61 -11.47 -1.86
N ARG A 19 -2.16 -10.62 -0.94
CA ARG A 19 -2.59 -10.56 0.46
C ARG A 19 -2.62 -9.10 0.91
N PRO A 20 -3.36 -8.77 1.99
CA PRO A 20 -3.28 -7.45 2.60
C PRO A 20 -1.85 -7.17 3.04
N ILE A 21 -1.32 -6.01 2.66
CA ILE A 21 0.05 -5.58 3.01
C ILE A 21 0.00 -4.40 3.98
N CYS A 22 0.96 -4.36 4.90
CA CYS A 22 1.16 -3.20 5.77
C CYS A 22 2.35 -2.36 5.31
N SER A 23 2.56 -1.21 5.96
CA SER A 23 3.70 -0.34 5.70
C SER A 23 5.06 -1.05 5.88
N GLN A 24 5.14 -2.03 6.78
CA GLN A 24 6.35 -2.83 6.99
C GLN A 24 6.63 -3.80 5.83
N ASP A 25 5.61 -4.44 5.26
CA ASP A 25 5.77 -5.31 4.09
C ASP A 25 6.40 -4.52 2.94
N ILE A 26 5.88 -3.31 2.67
CA ILE A 26 6.40 -2.44 1.60
C ILE A 26 7.85 -2.05 1.87
N ARG A 27 8.18 -1.69 3.13
CA ARG A 27 9.56 -1.36 3.51
C ARG A 27 10.51 -2.55 3.33
N ARG A 28 10.07 -3.78 3.63
CA ARG A 28 10.87 -4.99 3.40
C ARG A 28 11.07 -5.25 1.91
N THR A 29 10.01 -5.15 1.11
CA THR A 29 10.08 -5.38 -0.34
C THR A 29 10.92 -4.32 -1.05
N TRP A 30 10.90 -3.08 -0.57
CA TRP A 30 11.61 -1.98 -1.24
C TRP A 30 13.06 -1.79 -0.83
N MET A 31 13.54 -2.44 0.24
CA MET A 31 14.92 -2.62 0.75
C MET A 31 16.00 -1.51 0.56
N ALA A 32 15.70 -0.36 -0.04
CA ALA A 32 16.63 0.63 -0.58
C ALA A 32 16.07 2.07 -0.55
N THR A 33 14.75 2.28 -0.56
CA THR A 33 14.16 3.62 -0.41
C THR A 33 13.86 3.94 1.06
N SER A 34 14.85 4.48 1.78
CA SER A 34 14.80 4.88 3.21
C SER A 34 13.75 5.95 3.59
N GLN A 35 12.77 6.28 2.74
CA GLN A 35 11.88 7.44 2.92
C GLN A 35 10.38 7.13 3.08
N LEU A 36 9.98 5.85 3.10
CA LEU A 36 8.58 5.48 3.34
C LEU A 36 8.28 5.44 4.84
N THR A 37 7.69 6.52 5.34
CA THR A 37 7.15 6.60 6.70
C THR A 37 5.77 5.95 6.77
N GLU A 38 5.35 5.51 7.96
CA GLU A 38 4.02 4.94 8.15
C GLU A 38 2.90 5.91 7.76
N GLN A 39 3.02 7.19 8.12
CA GLN A 39 2.07 8.23 7.72
C GLN A 39 1.96 8.38 6.20
N LYS A 40 3.09 8.32 5.48
CA LYS A 40 3.07 8.35 4.01
C LYS A 40 2.40 7.11 3.42
N ALA A 41 2.69 5.93 3.96
CA ALA A 41 2.05 4.69 3.52
C ALA A 41 0.53 4.74 3.73
N LYS A 42 0.07 5.15 4.92
CA LYS A 42 -1.36 5.35 5.23
C LYS A 42 -2.03 6.31 4.25
N ALA A 43 -1.39 7.46 3.98
CA ALA A 43 -1.91 8.42 3.02
C ALA A 43 -1.99 7.82 1.60
N CYS A 44 -0.98 7.06 1.17
CA CYS A 44 -1.00 6.35 -0.11
C CYS A 44 -2.13 5.30 -0.17
N PHE A 45 -2.35 4.56 0.91
CA PHE A 45 -3.41 3.55 0.99
C PHE A 45 -4.80 4.19 0.83
N HIS A 46 -5.06 5.29 1.52
CA HIS A 46 -6.31 6.04 1.34
C HIS A 46 -6.43 6.62 -0.06
N THR A 47 -5.35 7.13 -0.65
CA THR A 47 -5.39 7.61 -2.03
C THR A 47 -5.74 6.47 -3.00
N LEU A 48 -5.10 5.29 -2.87
CA LEU A 48 -5.39 4.14 -3.72
C LEU A 48 -6.84 3.63 -3.55
N GLU A 49 -7.38 3.69 -2.34
CA GLU A 49 -8.78 3.38 -2.05
C GLU A 49 -9.74 4.38 -2.71
N MET A 50 -9.47 5.69 -2.59
CA MET A 50 -10.25 6.72 -3.26
C MET A 50 -10.22 6.60 -4.80
N LEU A 51 -9.11 6.08 -5.35
CA LEU A 51 -8.97 5.80 -6.77
C LEU A 51 -9.65 4.47 -7.20
N GLY A 52 -10.20 3.70 -6.26
CA GLY A 52 -10.79 2.39 -6.54
C GLY A 52 -9.78 1.29 -6.87
N ALA A 53 -8.49 1.51 -6.64
CA ALA A 53 -7.42 0.56 -6.93
C ALA A 53 -7.29 -0.54 -5.86
N GLY A 54 -7.91 -0.35 -4.70
CA GLY A 54 -7.90 -1.30 -3.60
C GLY A 54 -8.84 -0.93 -2.47
N ALA A 55 -8.75 -1.70 -1.39
CA ALA A 55 -9.47 -1.45 -0.15
C ALA A 55 -8.49 -1.40 1.03
N THR A 56 -8.79 -0.57 2.01
CA THR A 56 -8.04 -0.50 3.26
C THR A 56 -8.81 -1.18 4.39
N SER A 57 -8.08 -1.74 5.34
CA SER A 57 -8.66 -2.38 6.52
C SER A 57 -7.71 -2.22 7.68
N THR A 58 -8.22 -2.17 8.89
CA THR A 58 -7.39 -2.06 10.09
C THR A 58 -7.42 -3.40 10.82
N ASP A 59 -6.25 -3.93 11.18
CA ASP A 59 -6.17 -5.15 11.98
C ASP A 59 -6.55 -4.86 13.46
N GLY A 60 -6.74 -5.91 14.26
CA GLY A 60 -7.07 -5.79 15.69
C GLY A 60 -6.02 -5.05 16.54
N SER A 61 -4.80 -4.90 16.01
CA SER A 61 -3.69 -4.16 16.62
C SER A 61 -3.64 -2.67 16.21
N GLY A 62 -4.56 -2.22 15.34
CA GLY A 62 -4.59 -0.84 14.85
C GLY A 62 -3.67 -0.57 13.65
N THR A 63 -3.11 -1.61 13.03
CA THR A 63 -2.28 -1.47 11.82
C THR A 63 -3.16 -1.37 10.60
N MET A 64 -2.91 -0.35 9.78
CA MET A 64 -3.58 -0.19 8.50
C MET A 64 -2.98 -1.15 7.47
N LEU A 65 -3.85 -1.99 6.93
CA LEU A 65 -3.59 -2.94 5.86
C LEU A 65 -4.22 -2.42 4.57
N TYR A 66 -3.51 -2.63 3.48
CA TYR A 66 -3.98 -2.30 2.14
C TYR A 66 -4.06 -3.57 1.30
N ARG A 67 -5.19 -3.78 0.64
CA ARG A 67 -5.41 -4.87 -0.31
C ARG A 67 -5.72 -4.29 -1.68
N ALA A 68 -4.85 -4.58 -2.65
CA ALA A 68 -5.13 -4.24 -4.04
C ALA A 68 -6.33 -5.04 -4.56
N VAL A 69 -7.22 -4.35 -5.27
CA VAL A 69 -8.22 -5.00 -6.12
C VAL A 69 -7.48 -5.40 -7.38
N ILE A 70 -7.28 -6.71 -7.56
CA ILE A 70 -6.84 -7.24 -8.84
C ILE A 70 -8.09 -7.15 -9.72
N ALA A 71 -8.20 -6.09 -10.51
CA ALA A 71 -9.11 -6.12 -11.64
C ALA A 71 -8.62 -7.26 -12.54
N PHE A 72 -9.23 -8.43 -12.39
CA PHE A 72 -9.16 -9.46 -13.41
C PHE A 72 -9.97 -8.91 -14.58
N ASP A 73 -9.25 -8.41 -15.59
CA ASP A 73 -9.79 -8.26 -16.95
C ASP A 73 -10.05 -9.66 -17.54
#